data_AF-A0A9D7ZK86-F1
#
_entry.id   AF-A0A9D7ZK86-F1
#
_cell.length_a   1.000
_cell.length_b   1.000
_cell.length_c   1.000
_cell.angle_alpha   90.00
_cell.angle_beta   90.00
_cell.angle_gamma   90.00
#
_symmetry.space_group_name_H-M   'P 1'
#
loop_
_entity.id
_entity.type
_entity.pdbx_description
1 polymer ?
#
loop_
_entity_poly.entity_id
_entity_poly.type
_entity_poly.pdbx_seq_one_letter_code
_entity_poly.pdbx_strand_id
1 'polypeptide(L)' 'MFRFFYDSRWRWWSTLGTFTILAAIWYSVQLDVQINEWFGRFYDALQKALSQPGSVSHEEYYGYMYDFFSI' A
#
# COMPACT_ATOMS: atom_id res chain seq x y z
N MET A 1 35.59 3.94 1.40
CA MET A 1 34.18 3.88 1.88
C MET A 1 33.50 2.54 1.57
N PHE A 2 33.66 1.92 0.40
CA PHE A 2 32.95 0.66 0.05
C PHE A 2 33.48 -0.65 0.66
N ARG A 3 34.52 -0.63 1.53
CA ARG A 3 35.12 -1.87 2.07
C ARG A 3 34.14 -2.71 2.89
N PHE A 4 33.09 -2.11 3.44
CA PHE A 4 32.02 -2.81 4.17
C PHE A 4 31.28 -3.85 3.32
N PHE A 5 31.07 -3.57 2.02
CA PHE A 5 30.39 -4.49 1.09
C PHE A 5 31.29 -5.66 0.64
N TYR A 6 32.61 -5.48 0.67
CA TYR A 6 33.60 -6.45 0.17
C TYR A 6 34.30 -7.25 1.27
N ASP A 7 34.17 -6.83 2.54
CA ASP A 7 34.72 -7.57 3.67
C ASP A 7 33.90 -8.84 3.92
N SER A 8 34.57 -10.00 3.94
CA SER A 8 33.90 -11.30 3.99
C SER A 8 33.05 -11.51 5.25
N ARG A 9 33.33 -10.73 6.31
CA ARG A 9 32.58 -10.77 7.58
C ARG A 9 31.22 -10.07 7.51
N TRP A 10 31.10 -9.02 6.70
CA TRP A 10 29.92 -8.16 6.64
C TRP A 10 29.10 -8.35 5.36
N ARG A 11 29.61 -9.12 4.41
CA ARG A 11 28.97 -9.36 3.10
C ARG A 11 27.52 -9.82 3.21
N TRP A 12 27.22 -10.78 4.09
CA TRP A 12 25.86 -11.27 4.31
C TRP A 12 24.92 -10.21 4.87
N TRP A 13 25.38 -9.48 5.89
CA TRP A 13 24.62 -8.38 6.49
C TRP A 13 24.37 -7.24 5.52
N SER A 14 25.38 -6.90 4.74
CA SER A 14 25.29 -5.83 3.75
C SER A 14 24.35 -6.19 2.61
N THR A 15 24.42 -7.43 2.09
CA THR A 15 23.54 -7.89 1.01
C THR A 15 22.09 -8.04 1.50
N LEU A 16 21.86 -8.64 2.68
CA LEU A 16 20.52 -8.77 3.24
C LEU A 16 19.92 -7.39 3.54
N GLY A 17 20.68 -6.49 4.16
CA GLY A 17 20.22 -5.13 4.46
C GLY A 17 19.82 -4.36 3.19
N THR A 18 20.65 -4.41 2.14
CA THR A 18 20.31 -3.79 0.85
C THR A 18 19.07 -4.43 0.23
N PHE A 19 18.97 -5.75 0.23
CA PHE A 19 17.79 -6.45 -0.31
C PHE A 19 16.51 -6.07 0.45
N THR A 20 16.57 -6.04 1.79
CA THR A 20 15.43 -5.62 2.64
C THR A 20 15.01 -4.19 2.35
N ILE A 21 15.96 -3.26 2.19
CA ILE A 21 15.64 -1.87 1.86
C ILE A 21 14.95 -1.78 0.49
N LEU A 22 15.49 -2.46 -0.52
CA LEU A 22 14.90 -2.46 -1.86
C LEU A 22 13.49 -3.09 -1.86
N ALA A 23 13.32 -4.22 -1.15
CA ALA A 23 12.03 -4.87 -1.00
C ALA A 23 11.01 -3.99 -0.26
N ALA A 24 11.45 -3.30 0.80
CA ALA A 24 10.60 -2.38 1.55
C ALA A 24 10.15 -1.20 0.69
N ILE A 25 11.07 -0.57 -0.06
CA ILE A 25 10.72 0.53 -0.96
C ILE A 25 9.76 0.06 -2.05
N TRP A 26 10.03 -1.10 -2.66
CA TRP A 26 9.14 -1.67 -3.67
C TRP A 26 7.74 -1.91 -3.12
N TYR A 27 7.64 -2.51 -1.94
CA TYR A 27 6.36 -2.78 -1.28
C TYR A 27 5.63 -1.49 -0.90
N SER A 28 6.32 -0.47 -0.39
CA SER A 28 5.74 0.84 -0.11
C SER A 28 5.07 1.46 -1.34
N VAL A 29 5.73 1.42 -2.50
CA VAL A 29 5.15 1.96 -3.73
C VAL A 29 3.89 1.21 -4.15
N GLN A 30 3.85 -0.12 -3.98
CA GLN A 30 2.65 -0.90 -4.28
C GLN A 30 1.49 -0.59 -3.32
N LEU A 31 1.78 -0.37 -2.04
CA LEU A 31 0.77 0.06 -1.07
C LEU A 31 0.21 1.44 -1.43
N ASP A 32 1.08 2.40 -1.79
CA ASP A 32 0.66 3.75 -2.17
C ASP A 32 -0.29 3.73 -3.37
N VAL A 33 0.00 2.91 -4.39
CA VAL A 33 -0.87 2.76 -5.57
C VAL A 33 -2.23 2.16 -5.18
N GLN A 34 -2.24 1.08 -4.39
CA GLN A 34 -3.48 0.42 -3.96
C GLN A 34 -4.36 1.34 -3.12
N ILE A 35 -3.76 2.06 -2.17
CA ILE A 35 -4.44 3.04 -1.33
C ILE A 35 -5.02 4.15 -2.21
N ASN A 36 -4.26 4.66 -3.18
CA ASN A 36 -4.73 5.72 -4.06
C ASN A 36 -5.92 5.29 -4.94
N GLU A 37 -5.88 4.08 -5.52
CA GLU A 37 -7.01 3.52 -6.27
C GLU A 37 -8.24 3.33 -5.38
N TRP A 38 -8.04 2.83 -4.16
CA TRP A 38 -9.12 2.69 -3.19
C TRP A 38 -9.76 4.03 -2.82
N PHE A 39 -8.94 5.06 -2.57
CA PHE A 39 -9.43 6.41 -2.27
C PHE A 39 -10.31 6.95 -3.39
N GLY A 40 -9.92 6.73 -4.65
CA GLY A 40 -10.73 7.10 -5.82
C GLY A 40 -12.11 6.44 -5.79
N ARG A 41 -12.17 5.11 -5.64
CA ARG A 41 -13.44 4.37 -5.57
C ARG A 41 -14.31 4.79 -4.38
N PHE A 42 -13.69 5.03 -3.23
CA PHE A 42 -14.40 5.48 -2.03
C PHE A 42 -15.03 6.86 -2.23
N TYR A 43 -14.30 7.80 -2.85
CA TYR A 43 -14.85 9.12 -3.17
C TYR A 43 -16.00 9.05 -4.16
N ASP A 44 -15.92 8.20 -5.20
CA ASP A 44 -17.02 7.98 -6.14
C ASP A 44 -18.27 7.46 -5.43
N ALA A 45 -18.11 6.49 -4.53
CA ALA A 45 -19.21 5.97 -3.72
C ALA A 45 -19.82 7.04 -2.80
N LEU A 46 -18.97 7.85 -2.15
CA LEU A 46 -19.40 8.96 -1.31
C LEU A 46 -20.17 10.01 -2.13
N GLN A 47 -19.69 10.34 -3.32
CA GLN A 47 -20.35 11.29 -4.22
C GLN A 47 -21.71 10.75 -4.71
N LYS A 48 -21.80 9.46 -5.01
CA LYS A 48 -23.06 8.79 -5.37
C LYS A 48 -24.08 8.87 -4.22
N ALA A 49 -23.64 8.55 -3.00
CA ALA A 49 -24.47 8.62 -1.80
C ALA A 49 -25.02 10.04 -1.54
N LEU A 50 -24.20 11.08 -1.77
CA LEU A 50 -24.61 12.48 -1.62
C LEU A 50 -25.52 12.97 -2.77
N SER A 51 -25.32 12.47 -3.99
CA SER A 51 -26.08 12.91 -5.17
C SER A 51 -27.49 12.30 -5.23
N GLN A 52 -27.66 11.08 -4.73
CA GLN A 52 -28.96 10.41 -4.65
C GLN A 52 -29.16 9.77 -3.27
N PRO A 53 -30.13 10.23 -2.47
CA PRO A 53 -30.46 9.61 -1.19
C PRO A 53 -30.82 8.13 -1.38
N GLY A 54 -30.18 7.24 -0.59
CA GLY A 54 -30.44 5.79 -0.63
C GLY A 54 -29.74 5.02 -1.77
N SER A 55 -28.85 5.65 -2.52
CA SER A 55 -28.15 5.05 -3.66
C SER A 55 -26.94 4.17 -3.30
N VAL A 56 -26.51 4.19 -2.03
CA VAL A 56 -25.44 3.35 -1.49
C VAL A 56 -26.01 2.59 -0.29
N SER A 57 -25.95 1.26 -0.35
CA SER A 57 -26.41 0.42 0.75
C SER A 57 -25.36 0.35 1.87
N HIS A 58 -25.80 0.00 3.09
CA HIS A 58 -24.88 -0.19 4.22
C HIS A 58 -23.85 -1.30 3.92
N GLU A 59 -24.25 -2.35 3.20
CA GLU A 59 -23.36 -3.44 2.78
C GLU A 59 -22.27 -2.96 1.81
N GLU A 60 -22.63 -2.12 0.83
CA GLU A 60 -21.67 -1.50 -0.09
C GLU A 60 -20.65 -0.64 0.66
N TYR A 61 -21.12 0.18 1.63
CA TYR A 61 -20.25 1.01 2.45
C TYR A 61 -19.26 0.18 3.29
N TYR A 62 -19.73 -0.87 3.96
CA TYR A 62 -18.85 -1.78 4.70
C TYR A 62 -17.89 -2.56 3.80
N GLY A 63 -18.30 -2.88 2.56
CA GLY A 63 -17.44 -3.45 1.55
C GLY A 63 -16.23 -2.57 1.24
N TYR A 64 -16.45 -1.27 1.01
CA TYR A 64 -15.34 -0.33 0.83
C TYR A 64 -14.42 -0.25 2.04
N MET A 65 -14.96 -0.29 3.27
CA MET A 65 -14.13 -0.32 4.47
C MET A 65 -13.30 -1.61 4.56
N TYR A 66 -13.88 -2.77 4.25
CA TYR A 66 -13.18 -4.05 4.25
C TYR A 66 -12.06 -4.09 3.21
N ASP A 67 -12.32 -3.57 2.00
CA ASP A 67 -11.31 -3.46 0.96
C ASP A 67 -10.08 -2.68 1.43
N PHE A 68 -10.27 -1.58 2.16
CA PHE A 68 -9.17 -0.81 2.76
C PHE A 68 -8.35 -1.63 3.76
N PHE A 69 -9.03 -2.37 4.65
CA PHE A 69 -8.37 -3.21 5.65
C PHE A 69 -7.65 -4.43 5.05
N SER A 70 -7.96 -4.79 3.80
CA SER A 70 -7.31 -5.90 3.10
C SER A 70 -6.02 -5.53 2.37
N ILE A 71 -5.74 -4.21 2.23
CA ILE A 71 -4.49 -3.66 1.67
C ILE A 71 -3.39 -3.71 2.74
#